data_AF-A0A9P5WEF8-F1
#
_entry.id   AF-A0A9P5WEF8-F1
#
_cell.length_a   1.000
_cell.length_b   1.000
_cell.length_c   1.000
_cell.angle_alpha   90.00
_cell.angle_beta   90.00
_cell.angle_gamma   90.00
#
_symmetry.space_group_name_H-M   'P 1'
#
loop_
_entity.id
_entity.type
_entity.pdbx_description
1 polymer ?
#
loop_
_entity_poly.entity_id
_entity_poly.type
_entity_poly.pdbx_seq_one_letter_code
_entity_poly.pdbx_strand_id
1 'polypeptide(L)'
;MKDTSLSSINSAFGEYYRQRYDRNESMFNESAGFAKILNGQKITEKIIRSLVINLITHWTFKSKIRKVLSYRPQVAWLPLIENRGDGPVLPQEFAV
;
A
#
# COMPACT_ATOMS: atom_id res chain seq x y z
N MET A 1 10.63 9.87 -16.98
CA MET A 1 11.68 9.30 -17.84
C MET A 1 11.86 10.24 -19.00
N LYS A 2 13.06 10.78 -19.18
CA LYS A 2 13.33 11.85 -20.16
C LYS A 2 13.78 11.26 -21.50
N ASP A 3 14.45 10.10 -21.48
CA ASP A 3 14.94 9.38 -22.66
C ASP A 3 15.06 7.86 -22.37
N THR A 4 15.51 7.09 -23.37
CA THR A 4 15.75 5.63 -23.30
C THR A 4 17.18 5.25 -22.91
N SER A 5 17.99 6.20 -22.45
CA SER A 5 19.34 5.90 -21.96
C SER A 5 19.29 5.01 -20.73
N LEU A 6 20.31 4.19 -20.54
CA LEU A 6 20.45 3.35 -19.35
C LEU A 6 20.40 4.18 -18.04
N SER A 7 20.94 5.40 -18.07
CA SER A 7 20.93 6.31 -16.92
C SER A 7 19.51 6.79 -16.57
N SER A 8 18.71 7.19 -17.57
CA SER A 8 17.31 7.58 -17.34
C SER A 8 16.45 6.39 -16.91
N ILE A 9 16.74 5.17 -17.39
CA ILE A 9 16.06 3.94 -16.97
C ILE A 9 16.36 3.65 -15.49
N ASN A 10 17.63 3.63 -15.10
CA ASN A 10 18.04 3.38 -13.72
C ASN A 10 17.48 4.42 -12.75
N SER A 11 17.48 5.69 -13.15
CA SER A 11 16.91 6.78 -12.36
C SER A 11 15.40 6.58 -12.14
N ALA A 12 14.66 6.18 -13.19
CA ALA A 12 13.23 5.91 -13.08
C ALA A 12 12.91 4.74 -12.13
N PHE A 13 13.73 3.67 -12.13
CA PHE A 13 13.57 2.58 -11.18
C PHE A 13 13.92 2.98 -9.74
N GLY A 14 14.97 3.77 -9.54
CA GLY A 14 15.34 4.29 -8.22
C GLY A 14 14.24 5.18 -7.63
N GLU A 15 13.65 6.04 -8.46
CA GLU A 15 12.53 6.87 -8.05
C GLU A 15 11.28 6.04 -7.72
N TYR A 16 10.93 5.08 -8.58
CA TYR A 16 9.83 4.15 -8.33
C TYR A 16 9.99 3.41 -7.00
N TYR A 17 11.21 2.95 -6.71
CA TYR A 17 11.53 2.28 -5.45
C TYR A 17 11.34 3.23 -4.27
N ARG A 18 11.90 4.45 -4.31
CA ARG A 18 11.77 5.46 -3.26
C ARG A 18 10.31 5.78 -2.93
N GLN A 19 9.47 5.93 -3.96
CA GLN A 19 8.05 6.24 -3.76
C GLN A 19 7.26 5.07 -3.12
N ARG A 20 7.67 3.82 -3.36
CA ARG A 20 6.91 2.63 -2.94
C ARG A 20 7.45 1.94 -1.69
N TYR A 21 8.75 2.00 -1.42
CA TYR A 21 9.40 1.15 -0.43
C TYR A 21 8.78 1.31 0.97
N ASP A 22 8.79 2.52 1.53
CA ASP A 22 8.28 2.78 2.88
C ASP A 22 6.81 2.35 3.04
N ARG A 23 5.99 2.63 2.00
CA ARG A 23 4.57 2.28 1.99
C ARG A 23 4.35 0.78 1.93
N ASN A 24 5.15 0.08 1.12
CA ASN A 24 5.11 -1.38 0.96
C ASN A 24 5.65 -2.10 2.19
N GLU A 25 6.70 -1.59 2.83
CA GLU A 25 7.27 -2.16 4.05
C GLU A 25 6.23 -2.17 5.18
N SER A 26 5.55 -1.03 5.40
CA SER A 26 4.46 -0.95 6.39
C SER A 26 3.35 -1.97 6.08
N MET A 27 2.94 -2.09 4.81
CA MET A 27 1.93 -3.07 4.39
C MET A 27 2.40 -4.51 4.62
N PHE A 28 3.67 -4.81 4.34
CA PHE A 28 4.26 -6.13 4.52
C PHE A 28 4.27 -6.51 6.01
N ASN A 29 4.76 -5.62 6.87
CA ASN A 29 4.81 -5.84 8.31
C ASN A 29 3.41 -6.02 8.92
N GLU A 30 2.45 -5.21 8.50
CA GLU A 30 1.05 -5.37 8.90
C GLU A 30 0.46 -6.71 8.44
N SER A 31 0.71 -7.10 7.18
CA SER A 31 0.24 -8.37 6.62
C SER A 31 0.83 -9.57 7.37
N ALA A 32 2.13 -9.56 7.64
CA ALA A 32 2.81 -10.60 8.40
C ALA A 32 2.25 -10.72 9.84
N GLY A 33 2.03 -9.58 10.51
CA GLY A 33 1.42 -9.54 11.84
C GLY A 33 -0.01 -10.09 11.83
N PHE A 34 -0.82 -9.70 10.84
CA PHE A 34 -2.19 -10.19 10.71
C PHE A 34 -2.25 -11.68 10.38
N ALA A 35 -1.38 -12.16 9.49
CA ALA A 35 -1.25 -13.59 9.16
C ALA A 35 -0.88 -14.41 10.39
N LYS A 36 -0.01 -13.89 11.26
CA LYS A 36 0.35 -14.52 12.53
C LYS A 36 -0.82 -14.54 13.52
N ILE A 37 -1.63 -13.49 13.59
CA ILE A 37 -2.83 -13.49 14.46
C ILE A 37 -3.87 -14.49 13.96
N LEU A 38 -4.08 -14.56 12.64
CA LEU A 38 -5.08 -15.46 12.05
C LEU A 38 -4.69 -16.93 12.18
N ASN A 39 -3.42 -17.26 11.90
CA ASN A 39 -2.92 -18.64 11.86
C ASN A 39 -2.15 -19.06 13.13
N GLY A 40 -2.00 -18.15 14.08
CA GLY A 40 -1.27 -18.37 15.32
C GLY A 40 -1.90 -19.47 16.17
N GLN A 41 -1.06 -20.34 16.71
CA GLN A 41 -1.50 -21.46 17.54
C GLN A 41 -1.40 -21.17 19.04
N LYS A 42 -0.73 -20.08 19.46
CA LYS A 42 -0.56 -19.73 20.86
C LYS A 42 -1.89 -19.26 21.47
N ILE A 43 -2.08 -19.50 22.76
CA ILE A 43 -3.30 -19.09 23.49
C ILE A 43 -3.48 -17.56 23.43
N THR A 44 -2.38 -16.81 23.56
CA THR A 44 -2.39 -15.34 23.44
C THR A 44 -2.83 -14.90 22.04
N GLU A 45 -2.38 -15.56 20.98
CA GLU A 45 -2.79 -15.29 19.59
C GLU A 45 -4.28 -15.61 19.39
N LYS A 46 -4.80 -16.69 19.99
CA LYS A 46 -6.23 -17.05 19.95
C LYS A 46 -7.12 -16.00 20.62
N ILE A 47 -6.69 -15.49 21.78
CA ILE A 47 -7.41 -14.41 22.50
C ILE A 47 -7.41 -13.13 21.67
N ILE A 48 -6.24 -12.71 21.17
CA ILE A 48 -6.11 -11.52 20.33
C ILE A 48 -6.97 -11.67 19.07
N ARG A 49 -6.97 -12.82 18.41
CA ARG A 49 -7.81 -13.08 17.24
C ARG A 49 -9.29 -12.95 17.56
N SER A 50 -9.75 -13.48 18.69
CA SER A 50 -11.15 -13.36 19.12
C SER A 50 -11.53 -11.90 19.35
N LEU A 51 -10.67 -11.11 19.99
CA LEU A 51 -10.90 -9.68 20.18
C LEU A 51 -10.88 -8.91 18.85
N VAL A 52 -9.88 -9.14 18.01
CA VAL A 52 -9.69 -8.42 16.74
C VAL A 52 -10.83 -8.70 15.76
N ILE A 53 -11.25 -9.96 15.61
CA ILE A 53 -12.35 -10.32 14.69
C ILE A 53 -13.69 -9.73 15.17
N ASN A 54 -13.93 -9.70 16.49
CA ASN A 54 -15.18 -9.19 17.04
C ASN A 54 -15.21 -7.65 17.17
N LEU A 55 -14.05 -7.00 17.37
CA LEU A 55 -13.96 -5.56 17.60
C LEU A 55 -13.63 -4.76 16.32
N ILE A 56 -13.08 -5.38 15.27
CA ILE A 56 -12.93 -4.70 13.97
C ILE A 56 -14.32 -4.51 13.39
N THR A 57 -14.84 -3.30 13.56
CA THR A 57 -16.06 -2.86 12.92
C THR A 57 -15.85 -2.77 11.41
N HIS A 58 -16.88 -3.12 10.64
CA HIS A 58 -16.82 -3.04 9.18
C HIS A 58 -16.40 -1.64 8.67
N TRP A 59 -16.73 -0.59 9.42
CA TRP A 59 -16.36 0.79 9.13
C TRP A 59 -14.85 1.07 9.26
N THR A 60 -14.19 0.54 10.30
CA THR A 60 -12.73 0.71 10.47
C THR A 60 -11.98 0.00 9.35
N PHE A 61 -12.42 -1.19 8.96
CA PHE A 61 -11.85 -1.91 7.82
C PHE A 61 -12.02 -1.14 6.50
N LYS A 62 -13.22 -0.65 6.20
CA LYS A 62 -13.49 0.17 5.00
C LYS A 62 -12.65 1.45 4.96
N SER A 63 -12.54 2.14 6.09
CA SER A 63 -11.74 3.36 6.19
C SER A 63 -10.25 3.09 5.96
N LYS A 64 -9.73 1.98 6.50
CA LYS A 64 -8.34 1.56 6.29
C LYS A 64 -8.09 1.23 4.82
N ILE A 65 -8.95 0.43 4.19
CA ILE A 65 -8.84 0.11 2.76
C ILE A 65 -8.89 1.38 1.91
N ARG A 66 -9.79 2.31 2.20
CA ARG A 66 -9.88 3.58 1.46
C ARG A 66 -8.58 4.37 1.52
N LYS A 67 -7.91 4.39 2.69
CA LYS A 67 -6.61 5.07 2.86
C LYS A 67 -5.47 4.36 2.11
N VAL A 68 -5.48 3.04 2.04
CA VAL A 68 -4.48 2.27 1.27
C VAL A 68 -4.69 2.48 -0.23
N LEU A 69 -5.94 2.49 -0.69
CA LEU A 69 -6.29 2.60 -2.11
C LEU A 69 -6.28 4.04 -2.64
N SER A 70 -6.10 5.06 -1.77
CA SER A 70 -6.10 6.45 -2.20
C SER A 70 -4.80 6.86 -2.88
N TYR A 71 -3.66 6.26 -2.51
CA TYR A 71 -2.38 6.51 -3.17
C TYR A 71 -2.02 5.36 -4.11
N ARG A 72 -1.93 5.65 -5.42
CA ARG A 72 -1.72 4.63 -6.46
C ARG A 72 -0.51 5.01 -7.31
N PRO A 73 0.73 4.75 -6.85
CA PRO A 73 1.92 5.28 -7.50
C PRO A 73 2.01 4.81 -8.95
N GLN A 74 2.04 5.75 -9.88
CA GLN A 74 2.12 5.50 -11.32
C GLN A 74 3.42 6.07 -11.86
N VAL A 75 4.00 5.39 -12.85
CA VAL A 75 5.22 5.89 -13.48
C VAL A 75 4.89 7.19 -14.22
N ALA A 76 5.63 8.27 -13.92
CA ALA A 76 5.29 9.65 -14.32
C ALA A 76 5.18 9.89 -15.85
N TRP A 77 5.70 8.99 -16.68
CA TRP A 77 5.65 9.07 -18.15
C TRP A 77 4.50 8.26 -18.77
N LEU A 78 3.75 7.50 -17.97
CA LEU A 78 2.54 6.84 -18.42
C LEU A 78 1.33 7.78 -18.26
N PRO A 79 0.37 7.77 -19.20
CA PRO A 79 -0.86 8.55 -19.06
C PRO A 79 -1.63 8.11 -17.82
N LEU A 80 -2.06 9.07 -16.98
CA LEU A 80 -2.78 8.78 -15.75
C LEU A 80 -4.00 7.91 -16.03
N ILE A 81 -4.13 6.82 -15.27
CA ILE A 81 -5.27 5.92 -15.40
C ILE A 81 -6.52 6.66 -14.91
N GLU A 82 -7.59 6.59 -15.71
CA GLU A 82 -8.89 7.15 -15.36
C GLU A 82 -9.38 6.63 -14.00
N ASN A 83 -9.93 7.52 -13.17
CA ASN A 83 -10.49 7.11 -11.89
C ASN A 83 -11.85 6.42 -12.09
N ARG A 84 -11.85 5.08 -12.02
CA ARG A 84 -13.07 4.26 -12.10
C ARG A 84 -13.81 4.09 -10.76
N GLY A 85 -13.34 4.73 -9.69
CA GLY A 85 -13.90 4.59 -8.34
C GLY A 85 -14.44 5.90 -7.79
N ASP A 86 -15.15 5.79 -6.68
CA ASP A 86 -15.72 6.90 -5.89
C ASP A 86 -14.77 7.42 -4.79
N GLY A 87 -13.68 6.70 -4.53
CA GLY A 87 -12.68 7.05 -3.53
C GLY A 87 -11.77 8.22 -3.95
N PRO A 88 -11.28 9.02 -3.00
CA PRO A 88 -10.33 10.09 -3.28
C PRO A 88 -9.01 9.51 -3.80
N VAL A 89 -8.47 10.10 -4.87
CA VAL A 89 -7.15 9.76 -5.41
C VAL A 89 -6.16 10.84 -4.99
N LEU A 90 -5.12 10.46 -4.26
CA LEU A 90 -4.07 11.37 -3.82
C LEU A 90 -3.14 11.73 -4.99
N PRO A 91 -2.57 12.95 -5.00
CA PRO A 91 -1.62 13.35 -6.02
C PRO A 91 -0.41 12.42 -6.10
N GLN A 92 0.09 12.22 -7.32
CA GLN A 92 1.35 11.49 -7.56
C GLN A 92 2.53 12.37 -7.15
N GLU A 93 3.58 11.75 -6.60
CA GLU A 93 4.86 12.44 -6.43
C GLU A 93 5.51 12.53 -7.81
N PHE A 94 5.61 13.74 -8.37
CA PHE A 94 6.28 13.96 -9.65
C PHE A 94 7.80 14.07 -9.42
N ALA A 95 8.58 13.44 -10.31
CA ALA A 95 10.00 13.71 -10.45
C ALA A 95 10.21 15.16 -10.87
N VAL A 96 11.00 15.92 -10.12
CA VAL A 96 11.65 17.15 -10.61
C VAL A 96 12.87 16.75 -11.43
#